data_AF-A0A959Q2W6-F1
#
_entry.id   AF-A0A959Q2W6-F1
#
_cell.length_a   1.000
_cell.length_b   1.000
_cell.length_c   1.000
_cell.angle_alpha   90.00
_cell.angle_beta   90.00
_cell.angle_gamma   90.00
#
_symmetry.space_group_name_H-M   'P 1'
#
loop_
_entity.id
_entity.type
_entity.pdbx_description
1 polymer ?
#
loop_
_entity_poly.entity_id
_entity_poly.type
_entity_poly.pdbx_seq_one_letter_code
_entity_poly.pdbx_strand_id
1 'polypeptide(L)'
;MIPYGVLISLVVHYSLNTFGLSTNWIQENQEGYSIYYTPSDAADLTTYRMAFQRGISRSQEFFGKPYIQHFDIYIHPNRASLDSTWQSDWGAPAFQSECWMVASGVAGRLDLIAPNRWDADACEHPTMDTTAMQNLIAHELVHVFHGQHNPSPDFSEVSGLDWFVEGLATYASGQCDSLRMATVLEALNEDKIPGHLSAFWTGSLRYGLSGSLAMYLDAHYGRENIYQLLACTNLNALLDKLGVDEATLLHDWKAYVKNL
;
A
#
# COMPACT_ATOMS: atom_id res chain seq x y z
N MET A 1 -80.38 4.35 15.68
CA MET A 1 -79.87 5.70 15.98
C MET A 1 -78.64 5.51 16.88
N ILE A 2 -77.43 5.76 16.33
CA ILE A 2 -76.07 5.77 16.95
C ILE A 2 -75.54 4.39 17.47
N PRO A 3 -74.24 4.02 17.33
CA PRO A 3 -73.46 3.84 16.09
C PRO A 3 -72.54 2.58 16.11
N TYR A 4 -71.77 2.43 15.04
CA TYR A 4 -70.63 1.52 14.85
C TYR A 4 -69.51 1.71 15.89
N GLY A 5 -68.87 0.61 16.30
CA GLY A 5 -67.59 0.60 17.01
C GLY A 5 -66.62 -0.38 16.34
N VAL A 6 -65.78 0.11 15.44
CA VAL A 6 -64.61 -0.61 14.91
C VAL A 6 -63.40 -0.20 15.75
N LEU A 7 -62.80 -1.16 16.45
CA LEU A 7 -61.50 -1.00 17.09
C LEU A 7 -60.41 -1.00 16.01
N ILE A 8 -59.83 0.16 15.74
CA ILE A 8 -58.59 0.29 14.96
C ILE A 8 -57.43 0.20 15.96
N SER A 9 -56.75 -0.95 16.00
CA SER A 9 -55.44 -1.05 16.67
C SER A 9 -54.41 -0.25 15.87
N LEU A 10 -53.98 0.88 16.42
CA LEU A 10 -52.81 1.62 15.96
C LEU A 10 -51.56 0.81 16.32
N VAL A 11 -51.06 0.01 15.38
CA VAL A 11 -49.70 -0.52 15.44
C VAL A 11 -48.77 0.59 14.95
N VAL A 12 -48.21 1.34 15.90
CA VAL A 12 -47.11 2.27 15.64
C VAL A 12 -45.89 1.43 15.26
N HIS A 13 -45.63 1.31 13.96
CA HIS A 13 -44.35 0.79 13.49
C HIS A 13 -43.31 1.87 13.77
N TYR A 14 -42.52 1.67 14.83
CA TYR A 14 -41.25 2.36 14.97
C TYR A 14 -40.33 1.78 13.90
N SER A 15 -40.28 2.45 12.74
CA SER A 15 -39.14 2.31 11.83
C SER A 15 -37.92 2.80 12.62
N LEU A 16 -37.11 1.85 13.06
CA LEU A 16 -35.73 2.12 13.44
C LEU A 16 -35.05 2.67 12.19
N ASN A 17 -35.02 3.99 12.05
CA ASN A 17 -34.09 4.65 11.16
C ASN A 17 -32.71 4.30 11.71
N THR A 18 -32.08 3.30 11.11
CA THR A 18 -30.64 3.18 11.15
C THR A 18 -30.11 4.49 10.60
N PHE A 19 -29.59 5.35 11.49
CA PHE A 19 -28.74 6.46 11.10
C PHE A 19 -27.50 5.83 10.46
N GLY A 20 -27.59 5.52 9.16
CA GLY A 20 -26.41 5.40 8.34
C GLY A 20 -25.74 6.77 8.41
N LEU A 21 -24.65 6.86 9.18
CA LEU A 21 -23.78 8.02 9.15
C LEU A 21 -23.27 8.11 7.71
N SER A 22 -23.92 8.94 6.90
CA SER A 22 -23.33 9.34 5.63
C SER A 22 -22.03 10.04 5.99
N THR A 23 -20.91 9.40 5.71
CA THR A 23 -19.60 10.04 5.81
C THR A 23 -19.60 11.19 4.83
N ASN A 24 -19.71 12.40 5.36
CA ASN A 24 -19.66 13.62 4.56
C ASN A 24 -18.21 13.82 4.12
N TRP A 25 -17.83 13.14 3.03
CA TRP A 25 -16.52 13.30 2.41
C TRP A 25 -16.36 14.72 1.87
N ILE A 26 -15.23 15.34 2.21
CA ILE A 26 -14.77 16.61 1.67
C ILE A 26 -13.67 16.30 0.67
N GLN A 27 -13.73 16.94 -0.49
CA GLN A 27 -12.72 16.82 -1.54
C GLN A 27 -11.88 18.09 -1.63
N GLU A 28 -10.56 17.93 -1.66
CA GLU A 28 -9.59 18.99 -1.96
C GLU A 28 -8.77 18.60 -3.20
N ASN A 29 -8.84 19.39 -4.26
CA ASN A 29 -8.12 19.13 -5.51
C ASN A 29 -6.70 19.70 -5.44
N GLN A 30 -5.73 18.90 -5.90
CA GLN A 30 -4.34 19.28 -6.10
C GLN A 30 -3.97 19.10 -7.58
N GLU A 31 -2.80 19.58 -7.98
CA GLU A 31 -2.28 19.26 -9.31
C GLU A 31 -1.90 17.76 -9.36
N GLY A 32 -2.61 17.00 -10.20
CA GLY A 32 -2.34 15.58 -10.43
C GLY A 32 -3.00 14.60 -9.45
N TYR A 33 -3.64 15.05 -8.38
CA TYR A 33 -4.38 14.17 -7.46
C TYR A 33 -5.48 14.92 -6.68
N SER A 34 -6.40 14.18 -6.07
CA SER A 34 -7.42 14.72 -5.17
C SER A 34 -7.32 14.07 -3.79
N ILE A 35 -7.63 14.81 -2.72
CA ILE A 35 -7.69 14.27 -1.36
C ILE A 35 -9.15 14.26 -0.90
N TYR A 36 -9.62 13.09 -0.47
CA TYR A 36 -10.93 12.88 0.15
C TYR A 36 -10.72 12.59 1.63
N TYR A 37 -11.38 13.35 2.48
CA TYR A 37 -11.27 13.21 3.94
C TYR A 37 -12.59 13.55 4.62
N THR A 38 -12.72 13.27 5.91
CA THR A 38 -13.93 13.62 6.67
C THR A 38 -13.65 14.80 7.61
N PRO A 39 -14.68 15.52 8.11
CA PRO A 39 -14.47 16.67 9.00
C PRO A 39 -13.63 16.38 10.25
N SER A 40 -13.57 15.13 10.74
CA SER A 40 -12.72 14.76 11.87
C SER A 40 -11.22 14.86 11.57
N ASP A 41 -10.83 14.76 10.30
CA ASP A 41 -9.43 14.74 9.87
C ASP A 41 -8.95 16.13 9.41
N ALA A 42 -9.84 17.13 9.40
CA ALA A 42 -9.57 18.47 8.89
C ALA A 42 -8.43 19.19 9.62
N ALA A 43 -8.26 18.93 10.92
CA ALA A 43 -7.21 19.54 11.74
C ALA A 43 -5.79 19.07 11.34
N ASP A 44 -5.67 17.84 10.85
CA ASP A 44 -4.39 17.20 10.51
C ASP A 44 -4.07 17.26 9.00
N LEU A 45 -5.01 17.74 8.18
CA LEU A 45 -4.90 17.75 6.72
C LEU A 45 -3.65 18.47 6.21
N THR A 46 -3.21 19.54 6.86
CA THR A 46 -1.96 20.22 6.47
C THR A 46 -0.75 19.30 6.60
N THR A 47 -0.69 18.50 7.67
CA THR A 47 0.38 17.52 7.89
C THR A 47 0.31 16.40 6.85
N TYR A 48 -0.90 15.88 6.60
CA TYR A 48 -1.11 14.81 5.61
C TYR A 48 -0.75 15.27 4.19
N ARG A 49 -1.17 16.47 3.80
CA ARG A 49 -0.82 17.08 2.51
C ARG A 49 0.69 17.16 2.31
N MET A 50 1.43 17.63 3.32
CA MET A 50 2.89 17.66 3.26
C MET A 50 3.50 16.26 3.12
N ALA A 51 2.92 15.26 3.78
CA ALA A 51 3.39 13.89 3.67
C ALA A 51 3.16 13.28 2.29
N PHE A 52 1.97 13.52 1.70
CA PHE A 52 1.66 13.10 0.32
C PHE A 52 2.58 13.79 -0.69
N GLN A 53 2.76 15.12 -0.59
CA GLN A 53 3.65 15.87 -1.46
C GLN A 53 5.08 15.31 -1.42
N ARG A 54 5.63 15.05 -0.22
CA ARG A 54 6.97 14.47 -0.09
C ARG A 54 7.04 13.03 -0.61
N GLY A 55 6.00 12.22 -0.41
CA GLY A 55 5.96 10.85 -0.94
C GLY A 55 5.90 10.83 -2.48
N ILE A 56 5.10 11.73 -3.07
CA ILE A 56 5.02 11.93 -4.52
C ILE A 56 6.38 12.34 -5.06
N SER A 57 6.99 13.39 -4.50
CA SER A 57 8.32 13.86 -4.90
C SER A 57 9.37 12.76 -4.77
N ARG A 58 9.37 12.00 -3.68
CA ARG A 58 10.32 10.89 -3.47
C ARG A 58 10.17 9.80 -4.54
N SER A 59 8.95 9.41 -4.86
CA SER A 59 8.68 8.43 -5.92
C SER A 59 9.17 8.95 -7.28
N GLN A 60 8.87 10.21 -7.63
CA GLN A 60 9.31 10.81 -8.88
C GLN A 60 10.83 10.97 -8.96
N GLU A 61 11.49 11.35 -7.87
CA GLU A 61 12.94 11.44 -7.76
C GLU A 61 13.58 10.06 -7.90
N PHE A 62 12.96 9.02 -7.31
CA PHE A 62 13.42 7.65 -7.44
C PHE A 62 13.37 7.20 -8.90
N PHE A 63 12.24 7.33 -9.60
CA PHE A 63 12.13 6.84 -10.97
C PHE A 63 12.68 7.81 -12.03
N GLY A 64 12.89 9.09 -11.67
CA GLY A 64 13.19 10.14 -12.64
C GLY A 64 12.05 10.43 -13.61
N LYS A 65 10.80 10.11 -13.24
CA LYS A 65 9.59 10.19 -14.07
C LYS A 65 8.40 10.72 -13.27
N PRO A 66 7.44 11.41 -13.90
CA PRO A 66 6.21 11.83 -13.23
C PRO A 66 5.18 10.70 -13.16
N TYR A 67 4.21 10.85 -12.24
CA TYR A 67 2.94 10.12 -12.34
C TYR A 67 2.25 10.52 -13.66
N ILE A 68 1.73 9.55 -14.39
CA ILE A 68 1.19 9.76 -15.74
C ILE A 68 -0.33 9.92 -15.76
N GLN A 69 -1.00 9.63 -14.64
CA GLN A 69 -2.45 9.73 -14.50
C GLN A 69 -2.82 10.42 -13.17
N HIS A 70 -4.01 11.02 -13.16
CA HIS A 70 -4.62 11.51 -11.93
C HIS A 70 -4.96 10.32 -11.02
N PHE A 71 -4.83 10.52 -9.70
CA PHE A 71 -5.23 9.53 -8.71
C PHE A 71 -5.87 10.18 -7.49
N ASP A 72 -6.64 9.40 -6.75
CA ASP A 72 -7.37 9.86 -5.58
C ASP A 72 -6.72 9.34 -4.30
N ILE A 73 -6.66 10.16 -3.25
CA ILE A 73 -6.20 9.78 -1.92
C ILE A 73 -7.39 9.85 -0.96
N TYR A 74 -7.78 8.72 -0.37
CA TYR A 74 -8.84 8.64 0.62
C TYR A 74 -8.26 8.47 2.03
N ILE A 75 -8.58 9.42 2.91
CA ILE A 75 -8.22 9.39 4.32
C ILE A 75 -9.42 8.88 5.10
N HIS A 76 -9.41 7.59 5.41
CA HIS A 76 -10.46 6.93 6.16
C HIS A 76 -10.38 7.27 7.65
N PRO A 77 -11.48 7.71 8.28
CA PRO A 77 -11.46 8.13 9.69
C PRO A 77 -11.23 6.98 10.69
N ASN A 78 -11.23 5.72 10.23
CA ASN A 78 -10.96 4.52 11.01
C ASN A 78 -10.85 3.27 10.12
N ARG A 79 -10.38 2.16 10.70
CA ARG A 79 -10.30 0.82 10.08
C ARG A 79 -11.63 0.34 9.49
N ALA A 80 -12.76 0.58 10.15
CA ALA A 80 -14.06 0.11 9.66
C ALA A 80 -14.47 0.79 8.34
N SER A 81 -14.19 2.09 8.20
CA SER A 81 -14.38 2.82 6.94
C SER A 81 -13.51 2.23 5.82
N LEU A 82 -12.24 1.93 6.11
CA LEU A 82 -11.32 1.32 5.16
C LEU A 82 -11.79 -0.09 4.74
N ASP A 83 -12.09 -0.97 5.71
CA ASP A 83 -12.57 -2.32 5.42
C ASP A 83 -13.84 -2.33 4.59
N SER A 84 -14.82 -1.48 4.93
CA SER A 84 -16.07 -1.40 4.16
C SER A 84 -15.85 -1.00 2.70
N THR A 85 -14.83 -0.17 2.46
CA THR A 85 -14.43 0.26 1.12
C THR A 85 -13.80 -0.89 0.35
N TRP A 86 -12.81 -1.56 0.94
CA TRP A 86 -12.14 -2.70 0.28
C TRP A 86 -13.06 -3.90 0.08
N GLN A 87 -13.97 -4.17 1.02
CA GLN A 87 -15.02 -5.19 0.85
C GLN A 87 -15.89 -4.92 -0.39
N SER A 88 -16.25 -3.65 -0.63
CA SER A 88 -17.02 -3.23 -1.80
C SER A 88 -16.17 -3.34 -3.07
N ASP A 89 -14.99 -2.73 -3.07
CA ASP A 89 -14.13 -2.60 -4.25
C ASP A 89 -13.61 -3.97 -4.74
N TRP A 90 -13.38 -4.92 -3.82
CA TRP A 90 -12.90 -6.26 -4.15
C TRP A 90 -14.02 -7.30 -4.26
N GLY A 91 -15.28 -6.91 -4.05
CA GLY A 91 -16.41 -7.85 -4.06
C GLY A 91 -16.31 -8.92 -2.96
N ALA A 92 -15.66 -8.62 -1.84
CA ALA A 92 -15.33 -9.54 -0.77
C ALA A 92 -15.96 -9.09 0.57
N PRO A 93 -17.28 -9.26 0.77
CA PRO A 93 -18.00 -8.70 1.93
C PRO A 93 -17.56 -9.23 3.30
N ALA A 94 -16.85 -10.36 3.34
CA ALA A 94 -16.31 -10.95 4.56
C ALA A 94 -14.84 -10.57 4.82
N PHE A 95 -14.20 -9.83 3.91
CA PHE A 95 -12.82 -9.43 4.05
C PHE A 95 -12.61 -8.55 5.29
N GLN A 96 -11.49 -8.75 5.97
CA GLN A 96 -11.06 -7.89 7.08
C GLN A 96 -9.57 -7.59 6.98
N SER A 97 -9.26 -6.34 7.29
CA SER A 97 -7.94 -5.78 7.56
C SER A 97 -7.08 -6.63 8.48
N GLU A 98 -5.88 -7.04 8.08
CA GLU A 98 -4.86 -7.34 9.09
C GLU A 98 -4.47 -6.04 9.82
N CYS A 99 -4.08 -6.12 11.10
CA CYS A 99 -3.83 -4.92 11.93
C CYS A 99 -2.69 -4.03 11.40
N TRP A 100 -1.77 -4.58 10.62
CA TRP A 100 -0.64 -3.85 10.03
C TRP A 100 -1.00 -3.20 8.68
N MET A 101 -2.14 -3.59 8.07
CA MET A 101 -2.63 -3.05 6.80
C MET A 101 -3.38 -1.73 7.03
N VAL A 102 -2.63 -0.63 7.09
CA VAL A 102 -3.18 0.71 7.29
C VAL A 102 -3.44 1.48 6.00
N ALA A 103 -3.00 0.93 4.86
CA ALA A 103 -3.10 1.59 3.57
C ALA A 103 -3.02 0.60 2.41
N SER A 104 -3.42 1.05 1.22
CA SER A 104 -3.20 0.35 -0.05
C SER A 104 -3.17 1.35 -1.20
N GLY A 105 -2.09 1.31 -2.00
CA GLY A 105 -1.95 2.07 -3.24
C GLY A 105 -2.13 1.20 -4.49
N VAL A 106 -2.90 1.70 -5.46
CA VAL A 106 -3.05 1.18 -6.83
C VAL A 106 -3.07 2.35 -7.82
N ALA A 107 -3.01 2.11 -9.14
CA ALA A 107 -2.75 3.14 -10.15
C ALA A 107 -3.56 4.44 -10.01
N GLY A 108 -4.86 4.32 -9.69
CA GLY A 108 -5.78 5.44 -9.59
C GLY A 108 -6.14 5.85 -8.16
N ARG A 109 -5.61 5.15 -7.14
CA ARG A 109 -6.13 5.30 -5.77
C ARG A 109 -5.12 4.95 -4.68
N LEU A 110 -5.11 5.75 -3.63
CA LEU A 110 -4.49 5.45 -2.34
C LEU A 110 -5.57 5.50 -1.26
N ASP A 111 -5.85 4.38 -0.59
CA ASP A 111 -6.64 4.38 0.64
C ASP A 111 -5.72 4.33 1.86
N LEU A 112 -6.03 5.14 2.88
CA LEU A 112 -5.20 5.30 4.08
C LEU A 112 -6.09 5.49 5.31
N ILE A 113 -5.89 4.72 6.38
CA ILE A 113 -6.45 5.09 7.69
C ILE A 113 -5.77 6.39 8.13
N ALA A 114 -6.56 7.38 8.57
CA ALA A 114 -6.07 8.65 9.10
C ALA A 114 -4.88 8.41 10.06
N PRO A 115 -3.68 8.95 9.77
CA PRO A 115 -2.50 8.64 10.58
C PRO A 115 -2.62 8.94 12.07
N ASN A 116 -3.46 9.90 12.47
CA ASN A 116 -3.75 10.20 13.88
C ASN A 116 -4.54 9.07 14.60
N ARG A 117 -5.01 8.07 13.87
CA ARG A 117 -5.74 6.90 14.37
C ARG A 117 -4.89 5.65 14.51
N TRP A 118 -3.66 5.61 13.98
CA TRP A 118 -2.90 4.36 13.91
C TRP A 118 -2.62 3.74 15.28
N ASP A 119 -2.40 4.54 16.34
CA ASP A 119 -2.23 4.01 17.71
C ASP A 119 -3.47 3.23 18.20
N ALA A 120 -4.65 3.54 17.69
CA ALA A 120 -5.91 2.88 18.06
C ALA A 120 -6.32 1.78 17.07
N ASP A 121 -6.02 1.97 15.79
CA ASP A 121 -6.58 1.17 14.69
C ASP A 121 -5.55 0.27 13.99
N ALA A 122 -4.27 0.33 14.39
CA ALA A 122 -3.19 -0.43 13.79
C ALA A 122 -2.25 -1.08 14.81
N CYS A 123 -1.51 -2.08 14.36
CA CYS A 123 -0.31 -2.56 15.04
C CYS A 123 0.92 -2.04 14.29
N GLU A 124 2.05 -1.91 14.98
CA GLU A 124 3.37 -1.60 14.37
C GLU A 124 3.58 -0.16 13.83
N HIS A 125 2.56 0.70 13.87
CA HIS A 125 2.62 2.07 13.30
C HIS A 125 2.32 3.17 14.32
N PRO A 126 3.27 3.53 15.22
CA PRO A 126 3.04 4.57 16.21
C PRO A 126 2.85 5.95 15.56
N THR A 127 1.79 6.68 15.94
CA THR A 127 1.45 7.99 15.33
C THR A 127 2.53 9.05 15.50
N MET A 128 3.35 8.93 16.54
CA MET A 128 4.42 9.88 16.88
C MET A 128 5.67 9.72 16.02
N ASP A 129 5.82 8.60 15.30
CA ASP A 129 6.95 8.40 14.41
C ASP A 129 6.67 9.00 13.02
N THR A 130 6.99 10.29 12.91
CA THR A 130 6.80 11.05 11.67
C THR A 130 7.64 10.54 10.49
N THR A 131 8.77 9.86 10.76
CA THR A 131 9.61 9.28 9.70
C THR A 131 8.99 7.98 9.20
N ALA A 132 8.55 7.11 10.10
CA ALA A 132 7.84 5.88 9.74
C ALA A 132 6.56 6.20 8.96
N MET A 133 5.76 7.18 9.41
CA MET A 133 4.58 7.65 8.70
C MET A 133 4.93 8.15 7.29
N GLN A 134 5.97 8.98 7.16
CA GLN A 134 6.39 9.50 5.86
C GLN A 134 6.85 8.39 4.91
N ASN A 135 7.61 7.41 5.41
CA ASN A 135 8.10 6.30 4.62
C ASN A 135 6.96 5.36 4.21
N LEU A 136 5.98 5.11 5.08
CA LEU A 136 4.78 4.33 4.74
C LEU A 136 3.96 5.01 3.65
N ILE A 137 3.69 6.32 3.78
CA ILE A 137 2.97 7.06 2.74
C ILE A 137 3.75 7.03 1.41
N ALA A 138 5.08 7.16 1.45
CA ALA A 138 5.91 7.03 0.26
C ALA A 138 5.88 5.62 -0.35
N HIS A 139 5.83 4.56 0.47
CA HIS A 139 5.69 3.17 0.03
C HIS A 139 4.43 2.99 -0.81
N GLU A 140 3.29 3.42 -0.28
CA GLU A 140 2.03 3.28 -1.00
C GLU A 140 1.97 4.14 -2.26
N LEU A 141 2.60 5.32 -2.26
CA LEU A 141 2.70 6.15 -3.45
C LEU A 141 3.61 5.50 -4.51
N VAL A 142 4.62 4.71 -4.13
CA VAL A 142 5.37 3.88 -5.09
C VAL A 142 4.46 2.81 -5.69
N HIS A 143 3.52 2.23 -4.94
CA HIS A 143 2.52 1.31 -5.50
C HIS A 143 1.59 2.00 -6.49
N VAL A 144 1.10 3.21 -6.18
CA VAL A 144 0.32 4.03 -7.12
C VAL A 144 1.12 4.26 -8.40
N PHE A 145 2.39 4.68 -8.28
CA PHE A 145 3.27 4.90 -9.42
C PHE A 145 3.44 3.62 -10.24
N HIS A 146 3.78 2.50 -9.60
CA HIS A 146 3.96 1.21 -10.25
C HIS A 146 2.68 0.78 -10.98
N GLY A 147 1.51 0.87 -10.34
CA GLY A 147 0.23 0.55 -10.95
C GLY A 147 -0.04 1.37 -12.21
N GLN A 148 0.31 2.66 -12.24
CA GLN A 148 0.14 3.50 -13.44
C GLN A 148 1.00 3.03 -14.63
N HIS A 149 2.11 2.34 -14.36
CA HIS A 149 3.03 1.83 -15.37
C HIS A 149 2.89 0.32 -15.64
N ASN A 150 2.01 -0.37 -14.90
CA ASN A 150 1.75 -1.80 -15.06
C ASN A 150 0.50 -2.04 -15.94
N PRO A 151 0.50 -3.04 -16.82
CA PRO A 151 -0.71 -3.46 -17.54
C PRO A 151 -1.88 -3.88 -16.65
N SER A 152 -1.61 -4.32 -15.41
CA SER A 152 -2.59 -4.59 -14.36
C SER A 152 -2.54 -3.47 -13.31
N PRO A 153 -3.35 -2.40 -13.46
CA PRO A 153 -3.24 -1.19 -12.63
C PRO A 153 -3.52 -1.40 -11.14
N ASP A 154 -4.22 -2.49 -10.80
CA ASP A 154 -4.58 -2.92 -9.45
C ASP A 154 -3.81 -4.18 -9.01
N PHE A 155 -2.84 -4.63 -9.81
CA PHE A 155 -2.06 -5.86 -9.62
C PHE A 155 -2.86 -7.18 -9.56
N SER A 156 -4.14 -7.18 -9.92
CA SER A 156 -4.99 -8.39 -9.91
C SER A 156 -4.52 -9.49 -10.88
N GLU A 157 -3.87 -9.11 -11.98
CA GLU A 157 -3.33 -10.00 -13.00
C GLU A 157 -1.79 -10.13 -12.91
N VAL A 158 -1.24 -9.95 -11.70
CA VAL A 158 0.19 -10.10 -11.41
C VAL A 158 0.44 -11.41 -10.66
N SER A 159 1.44 -12.20 -11.11
CA SER A 159 1.73 -13.51 -10.53
C SER A 159 3.21 -13.73 -10.25
N GLY A 160 3.55 -14.06 -9.00
CA GLY A 160 4.92 -14.39 -8.59
C GLY A 160 5.85 -13.18 -8.50
N LEU A 161 5.28 -11.97 -8.47
CA LEU A 161 6.00 -10.70 -8.39
C LEU A 161 5.71 -9.93 -7.09
N ASP A 162 5.05 -10.53 -6.10
CA ASP A 162 4.76 -9.86 -4.82
C ASP A 162 6.03 -9.29 -4.17
N TRP A 163 7.13 -10.06 -4.21
CA TRP A 163 8.45 -9.61 -3.75
C TRP A 163 8.97 -8.40 -4.53
N PHE A 164 8.65 -8.26 -5.82
CA PHE A 164 9.12 -7.15 -6.63
C PHE A 164 8.27 -5.91 -6.37
N VAL A 165 6.94 -6.06 -6.37
CA VAL A 165 5.99 -4.98 -6.09
C VAL A 165 6.28 -4.40 -4.71
N GLU A 166 6.30 -5.23 -3.67
CA GLU A 166 6.51 -4.79 -2.29
C GLU A 166 7.97 -4.43 -1.99
N GLY A 167 8.92 -5.17 -2.57
CA GLY A 167 10.34 -4.88 -2.41
C GLY A 167 10.74 -3.54 -3.00
N LEU A 168 10.24 -3.22 -4.19
CA LEU A 168 10.50 -1.94 -4.82
C LEU A 168 9.92 -0.79 -4.00
N ALA A 169 8.68 -0.91 -3.52
CA ALA A 169 8.07 0.08 -2.65
C ALA A 169 8.86 0.24 -1.34
N THR A 170 9.32 -0.87 -0.74
CA THR A 170 10.15 -0.85 0.49
C THR A 170 11.48 -0.11 0.26
N TYR A 171 12.14 -0.36 -0.87
CA TYR A 171 13.42 0.25 -1.19
C TYR A 171 13.27 1.74 -1.53
N ALA A 172 12.37 2.06 -2.47
CA ALA A 172 12.17 3.42 -2.96
C ALA A 172 11.63 4.38 -1.88
N SER A 173 10.79 3.86 -0.98
CA SER A 173 10.25 4.63 0.16
C SER A 173 11.26 4.87 1.28
N GLY A 174 12.40 4.17 1.28
CA GLY A 174 13.41 4.23 2.34
C GLY A 174 13.13 3.32 3.53
N GLN A 175 12.16 2.41 3.46
CA GLN A 175 11.92 1.39 4.49
C GLN A 175 12.95 0.26 4.46
N CYS A 176 13.74 0.14 3.39
CA CYS A 176 14.91 -0.73 3.31
C CYS A 176 16.13 -0.10 4.01
N ASP A 177 15.99 0.15 5.32
CA ASP A 177 16.99 0.82 6.15
C ASP A 177 18.11 -0.11 6.64
N SER A 178 19.09 0.46 7.34
CA SER A 178 20.25 -0.28 7.85
C SER A 178 19.89 -1.35 8.87
N LEU A 179 18.86 -1.15 9.69
CA LEU A 179 18.41 -2.14 10.66
C LEU A 179 17.82 -3.35 9.93
N ARG A 180 16.95 -3.10 8.95
CA ARG A 180 16.36 -4.15 8.12
C ARG A 180 17.42 -4.91 7.34
N MET A 181 18.41 -4.22 6.79
CA MET A 181 19.54 -4.85 6.10
C MET A 181 20.39 -5.72 7.04
N ALA A 182 20.61 -5.28 8.28
CA ALA A 182 21.33 -6.08 9.28
C ALA A 182 20.59 -7.40 9.58
N THR A 183 19.27 -7.38 9.72
CA THR A 183 18.47 -8.59 9.93
C THR A 183 18.51 -9.54 8.72
N VAL A 184 18.51 -9.01 7.50
CA VAL A 184 18.67 -9.83 6.28
C VAL A 184 20.05 -10.49 6.25
N LEU A 185 21.11 -9.73 6.55
CA LEU A 185 22.47 -10.24 6.59
C LEU A 185 22.64 -11.33 7.66
N GLU A 186 22.05 -11.15 8.84
CA GLU A 186 22.01 -12.15 9.90
C GLU A 186 21.34 -13.44 9.42
N ALA A 187 20.12 -13.35 8.90
CA ALA A 187 19.39 -14.51 8.38
C ALA A 187 20.13 -15.23 7.24
N LEU A 188 20.89 -14.48 6.44
CA LEU A 188 21.71 -14.99 5.35
C LEU A 188 22.97 -15.71 5.84
N ASN A 189 23.58 -15.26 6.94
CA ASN A 189 24.69 -15.96 7.57
C ASN A 189 24.25 -17.22 8.33
N GLU A 190 22.98 -17.29 8.72
CA GLU A 190 22.38 -18.45 9.39
C GLU A 190 21.71 -19.45 8.43
N ASP A 191 21.85 -19.26 7.11
CA ASP A 191 21.21 -20.07 6.06
C ASP A 191 19.67 -20.16 6.22
N LYS A 192 19.03 -19.09 6.73
CA LYS A 192 17.57 -18.99 6.94
C LYS A 192 16.82 -18.31 5.79
N ILE A 193 17.46 -18.14 4.64
CA ILE A 193 16.88 -17.46 3.48
C ILE A 193 16.17 -18.48 2.58
N PRO A 194 14.95 -18.19 2.11
CA PRO A 194 14.26 -19.07 1.16
C PRO A 194 15.07 -19.29 -0.13
N GLY A 195 14.91 -20.47 -0.73
CA GLY A 195 15.56 -20.85 -1.98
C GLY A 195 14.88 -20.31 -3.25
N HIS A 196 13.70 -19.70 -3.11
CA HIS A 196 12.87 -19.23 -4.23
C HIS A 196 12.25 -17.86 -3.91
N LEU A 197 12.11 -17.02 -4.94
CA LEU A 197 11.54 -15.67 -4.89
C LEU A 197 10.07 -15.68 -4.49
N SER A 198 9.32 -16.71 -4.86
CA SER A 198 7.92 -16.87 -4.44
C SER A 198 7.75 -16.93 -2.92
N ALA A 199 8.82 -17.24 -2.17
CA ALA A 199 8.82 -17.27 -0.72
C ALA A 199 9.42 -16.00 -0.07
N PHE A 200 9.93 -15.05 -0.85
CA PHE A 200 10.47 -13.79 -0.32
C PHE A 200 9.38 -12.92 0.29
N TRP A 201 8.14 -13.02 -0.19
CA TRP A 201 7.00 -12.31 0.38
C TRP A 201 6.27 -13.11 1.48
N THR A 202 7.04 -13.74 2.37
CA THR A 202 6.47 -14.52 3.48
C THR A 202 7.23 -14.28 4.80
N GLY A 203 6.54 -14.46 5.93
CA GLY A 203 7.13 -14.33 7.25
C GLY A 203 7.54 -12.89 7.62
N SER A 204 8.34 -12.77 8.69
CA SER A 204 8.76 -11.48 9.26
C SER A 204 9.84 -10.76 8.43
N LEU A 205 10.62 -11.50 7.63
CA LEU A 205 11.70 -10.94 6.81
C LEU A 205 11.20 -10.39 5.47
N ARG A 206 9.91 -10.52 5.14
CA ARG A 206 9.38 -10.28 3.80
C ARG A 206 9.80 -8.96 3.15
N TYR A 207 9.68 -7.87 3.90
CA TYR A 207 10.09 -6.54 3.46
C TYR A 207 11.62 -6.42 3.31
N GLY A 208 12.39 -7.07 4.19
CA GLY A 208 13.85 -7.03 4.12
C GLY A 208 14.40 -7.80 2.93
N LEU A 209 13.92 -9.02 2.71
CA LEU A 209 14.32 -9.84 1.57
C LEU A 209 13.94 -9.17 0.25
N SER A 210 12.69 -8.76 0.14
CA SER A 210 12.14 -8.11 -1.05
C SER A 210 12.82 -6.75 -1.33
N GLY A 211 12.97 -5.92 -0.30
CA GLY A 211 13.60 -4.60 -0.41
C GLY A 211 15.08 -4.67 -0.75
N SER A 212 15.84 -5.58 -0.12
CA SER A 212 17.26 -5.78 -0.44
C SER A 212 17.48 -6.33 -1.85
N LEU A 213 16.55 -7.14 -2.36
CA LEU A 213 16.59 -7.61 -3.74
C LEU A 213 16.31 -6.47 -4.72
N ALA A 214 15.32 -5.61 -4.47
CA ALA A 214 15.10 -4.41 -5.27
C ALA A 214 16.31 -3.44 -5.23
N MET A 215 16.95 -3.30 -4.07
CA MET A 215 18.18 -2.53 -3.91
C MET A 215 19.34 -3.10 -4.75
N TYR A 216 19.52 -4.42 -4.75
CA TYR A 216 20.48 -5.09 -5.63
C TYR A 216 20.17 -4.86 -7.11
N LEU A 217 18.90 -5.00 -7.51
CA LEU A 217 18.50 -4.77 -8.90
C LEU A 217 18.87 -3.36 -9.35
N ASP A 218 18.71 -2.37 -8.47
CA ASP A 218 19.06 -0.98 -8.78
C ASP A 218 20.57 -0.81 -8.91
N ALA A 219 21.33 -1.35 -7.96
CA ALA A 219 22.77 -1.25 -7.97
C ALA A 219 23.41 -1.96 -9.18
N HIS A 220 22.83 -3.08 -9.62
CA HIS A 220 23.41 -3.92 -10.67
C HIS A 220 22.89 -3.59 -12.07
N TYR A 221 21.58 -3.44 -12.23
CA TYR A 221 20.96 -3.18 -13.54
C TYR A 221 20.63 -1.70 -13.76
N GLY A 222 20.57 -0.90 -12.70
CA GLY A 222 20.29 0.53 -12.79
C GLY A 222 18.81 0.87 -12.85
N ARG A 223 18.51 2.12 -12.48
CA ARG A 223 17.15 2.63 -12.29
C ARG A 223 16.24 2.55 -13.52
N GLU A 224 16.79 2.78 -14.72
CA GLU A 224 16.00 2.69 -15.95
C GLU A 224 15.53 1.25 -16.23
N ASN A 225 16.35 0.25 -15.91
CA ASN A 225 15.92 -1.15 -16.03
C ASN A 225 14.81 -1.47 -15.02
N ILE A 226 14.93 -1.01 -13.76
CA ILE A 226 13.84 -1.15 -12.77
C ILE A 226 12.54 -0.52 -13.28
N TYR A 227 12.61 0.71 -13.82
CA TYR A 227 11.44 1.37 -14.38
C TYR A 227 10.79 0.55 -15.49
N GLN A 228 11.59 -0.10 -16.34
CA GLN A 228 11.06 -0.99 -17.36
C GLN A 228 10.45 -2.29 -16.80
N LEU A 229 10.89 -2.78 -15.63
CA LEU A 229 10.31 -3.95 -14.98
C LEU A 229 8.90 -3.70 -14.43
N LEU A 230 8.49 -2.43 -14.23
CA LEU A 230 7.15 -2.08 -13.78
C LEU A 230 6.04 -2.59 -14.71
N ALA A 231 6.36 -2.85 -15.98
CA ALA A 231 5.42 -3.38 -16.96
C ALA A 231 5.30 -4.91 -16.95
N CYS A 232 6.11 -5.62 -16.15
CA CYS A 232 6.06 -7.08 -16.05
C CYS A 232 4.88 -7.51 -15.17
N THR A 233 4.14 -8.52 -15.63
CA THR A 233 3.00 -9.10 -14.89
C THR A 233 3.30 -10.49 -14.33
N ASN A 234 4.45 -11.08 -14.64
CA ASN A 234 4.85 -12.36 -14.07
C ASN A 234 6.37 -12.49 -13.96
N LEU A 235 6.80 -13.44 -13.11
CA LEU A 235 8.21 -13.70 -12.82
C LEU A 235 9.04 -14.02 -14.06
N ASN A 236 8.53 -14.86 -14.97
CA ASN A 236 9.28 -15.24 -16.18
C ASN A 236 9.56 -14.01 -17.05
N ALA A 237 8.55 -13.15 -17.27
CA ALA A 237 8.73 -11.92 -18.03
C ALA A 237 9.74 -10.95 -17.40
N LEU A 238 9.80 -10.90 -16.06
CA LEU A 238 10.80 -10.11 -15.34
C LEU A 238 12.21 -10.70 -15.53
N LEU A 239 12.38 -12.00 -15.33
CA LEU A 239 13.65 -12.71 -15.48
C LEU A 239 14.19 -12.64 -16.92
N ASP A 240 13.32 -12.85 -17.91
CA ASP A 240 13.65 -12.72 -19.33
C ASP A 240 14.14 -11.31 -19.66
N LYS A 241 13.55 -10.28 -19.06
CA LYS A 241 13.94 -8.88 -19.26
C LYS A 241 15.27 -8.54 -18.64
N LEU A 242 15.62 -9.18 -17.52
CA LEU A 242 16.94 -9.09 -16.89
C LEU A 242 17.99 -9.99 -17.56
N GLY A 243 17.56 -10.97 -18.37
CA GLY A 243 18.45 -11.94 -19.01
C GLY A 243 19.11 -12.91 -18.04
N VAL A 244 18.46 -13.23 -16.91
CA VAL A 244 18.97 -14.14 -15.88
C VAL A 244 17.91 -15.16 -15.48
N ASP A 245 18.33 -16.32 -14.98
CA ASP A 245 17.43 -17.23 -14.27
C ASP A 245 17.34 -16.87 -12.77
N GLU A 246 16.36 -17.45 -12.09
CA GLU A 246 16.12 -17.21 -10.66
C GLU A 246 17.31 -17.62 -9.78
N ALA A 247 18.01 -18.70 -10.13
CA ALA A 247 19.11 -19.22 -9.33
C ALA A 247 20.32 -18.28 -9.39
N THR A 248 20.65 -17.77 -10.58
CA THR A 248 21.66 -16.74 -10.78
C THR A 248 21.29 -15.45 -10.06
N LEU A 249 20.04 -14.99 -10.19
CA LEU A 249 19.59 -13.78 -9.53
C LEU A 249 19.74 -13.86 -8.00
N LEU A 250 19.30 -14.97 -7.39
CA LEU A 250 19.43 -15.21 -5.95
C LEU A 250 20.88 -15.35 -5.51
N HIS A 251 21.72 -16.01 -6.30
CA HIS A 251 23.15 -16.13 -6.01
C HIS A 251 23.83 -14.76 -5.96
N ASP A 252 23.61 -13.93 -6.97
CA ASP A 252 24.28 -12.65 -7.10
C ASP A 252 23.76 -11.62 -6.09
N TRP A 253 22.46 -11.62 -5.80
CA TRP A 253 21.89 -10.84 -4.70
C TRP A 253 22.51 -11.24 -3.34
N LYS A 254 22.65 -12.53 -3.04
CA LYS A 254 23.29 -12.98 -1.79
C LYS A 254 24.73 -12.47 -1.71
N ALA A 255 25.48 -12.53 -2.82
CA ALA A 255 26.84 -12.02 -2.88
C ALA A 255 26.87 -10.49 -2.67
N TYR A 256 25.92 -9.75 -3.23
CA TYR A 256 25.79 -8.31 -3.02
C TYR A 256 25.55 -7.98 -1.53
N VAL A 257 24.56 -8.61 -0.89
CA VAL A 257 24.22 -8.33 0.52
C VAL A 257 25.38 -8.65 1.47
N LYS A 258 26.16 -9.72 1.22
CA LYS A 258 27.35 -10.05 2.03
C LYS A 258 28.48 -9.01 1.94
N ASN A 259 28.47 -8.16 0.91
CA ASN A 259 29.54 -7.20 0.63
C ASN A 259 29.12 -5.73 0.87
N LEU A 260 27.94 -5.49 1.48
CA LEU A 260 27.50 -4.17 1.93
C LEU A 260 28.20 -3.76 3.23
#